data_AF-A0AAE0B6W7-F1
#
_entry.id   AF-A0AAE0B6W7-F1
#
_cell.length_a   1.000
_cell.length_b   1.000
_cell.length_c   1.000
_cell.angle_alpha   90.00
_cell.angle_beta   90.00
_cell.angle_gamma   90.00
#
_symmetry.space_group_name_H-M   'P 1'
#
loop_
_entity.id
_entity.type
_entity.pdbx_description
1 polymer ?
#
loop_
_entity_poly.entity_id
_entity_poly.type
_entity_poly.pdbx_seq_one_letter_code
_entity_poly.pdbx_strand_id
1 'polypeptide(L)'
;MNNHTQNNNNNKMCWFNSLDESSLKAYKLLFDALSLIPISHYLFALFVSLLTFLYSFLEFHFLHDLFSGFRGSPVGLTFNPTSSALYDGVVSKCTVLHGRYLPTPWLSSPHIQTGFLHFFGRPPSLSYTRQLFHLSDGGIIALDWLMSSAVFGGSFSMSNSISKDDTTPIVLVIPGLTSDSSSAYIKHLAFKIAKHGWNVVVSNHRGLGGVSVATDCFYNAGWTEDMREVINHLHHEYPMAPLFVVGTSIGANLLVKYLGEDGENTPVAGAVAICSPWDLLIGDRFICRRMLQKFYDRALAFGLVGYAQLHEPRYSRLANWEDITKSRSIRDFDSYATCPVGKFETVDTYYRRCSSSSYVVNVSVPLLCISALDDPVCTREAIPWDECRVNKNIVLATTHHGGHLAFFEGITANSVWWVRAVDEFLSVLHSSPYMHVQKKKSGLHSSLESSIDQGPYVNVSADGMVAAVGNEQTRNSMVEDLPESQKTYNVDNEMVPNTEQGEQLMEANSDALPNIVQTCEQPTNIPDVKFPNVIASVRRYLNQLQQQNMLSIWLLAYIAIVTTWPLVGSALGIIFRKKH
;
A
#
# COMPACT_ATOMS: atom_id res chain seq x y z
N MET A 1 54.41 33.17 66.37
CA MET A 1 54.88 31.78 66.17
C MET A 1 54.03 31.17 65.06
N ASN A 2 54.61 30.85 63.91
CA ASN A 2 53.90 30.13 62.85
C ASN A 2 54.26 28.64 62.94
N ASN A 3 53.25 27.76 62.97
CA ASN A 3 53.31 26.37 62.49
C ASN A 3 51.95 25.69 62.74
N HIS A 4 51.18 25.41 61.67
CA HIS A 4 50.29 24.24 61.50
C HIS A 4 49.35 24.39 60.29
N THR A 5 49.86 24.26 59.05
CA THR A 5 48.98 24.09 57.85
C THR A 5 49.66 23.46 56.61
N GLN A 6 50.64 22.57 56.77
CA GLN A 6 51.39 22.04 55.61
C GLN A 6 51.85 20.58 55.70
N ASN A 7 50.93 19.62 55.91
CA ASN A 7 51.28 18.20 55.79
C ASN A 7 50.12 17.22 55.47
N ASN A 8 49.25 17.51 54.48
CA ASN A 8 48.17 16.57 54.13
C ASN A 8 47.76 16.48 52.63
N ASN A 9 48.45 17.15 51.70
CA ASN A 9 48.12 17.08 50.26
C ASN A 9 48.98 16.08 49.45
N ASN A 10 50.19 15.74 49.90
CA ASN A 10 51.13 14.98 49.07
C ASN A 10 50.72 13.51 48.83
N ASN A 11 49.95 12.90 49.72
CA ASN A 11 49.58 11.47 49.60
C ASN A 11 48.46 11.20 48.57
N LYS A 12 47.71 12.21 48.11
CA LYS A 12 46.70 12.02 47.04
C LYS A 12 47.29 12.04 45.63
N MET A 13 48.47 12.61 45.44
CA MET A 13 49.04 12.83 44.10
C MET A 13 49.78 11.60 43.52
N CYS A 14 50.21 10.67 44.37
CA CYS A 14 50.93 9.45 43.92
C CYS A 14 50.02 8.34 43.35
N TRP A 15 48.71 8.35 43.63
CA TRP A 15 47.79 7.30 43.18
C TRP A 15 47.20 7.53 41.78
N PHE A 16 47.24 8.76 41.25
CA PHE A 16 46.72 9.06 39.92
C PHE A 16 47.74 8.82 38.79
N ASN A 17 49.04 9.00 39.05
CA ASN A 17 50.07 8.90 38.00
C ASN A 17 50.46 7.46 37.63
N SER A 18 50.32 6.50 38.55
CA SER A 18 50.73 5.09 38.34
C SER A 18 49.76 4.28 37.47
N LEU A 19 48.48 4.66 37.46
CA LEU A 19 47.43 3.97 36.70
C LEU A 19 47.42 4.33 35.21
N ASP A 20 47.92 5.51 34.83
CA ASP A 20 47.88 5.93 33.42
C ASP A 20 49.08 5.39 32.62
N GLU A 21 50.31 5.55 33.12
CA GLU A 21 51.53 5.11 32.43
C GLU A 21 51.59 3.59 32.20
N SER A 22 51.17 2.80 33.19
CA SER A 22 51.07 1.34 33.08
C SER A 22 50.05 0.92 32.02
N SER A 23 48.88 1.58 31.98
CA SER A 23 47.86 1.34 30.94
C SER A 23 48.37 1.74 29.55
N LEU A 24 49.06 2.87 29.43
CA LEU A 24 49.63 3.36 28.15
C LEU A 24 50.68 2.38 27.59
N LYS A 25 51.49 1.80 28.48
CA LYS A 25 52.49 0.77 28.15
C LYS A 25 51.83 -0.54 27.68
N ALA A 26 50.72 -0.94 28.31
CA ALA A 26 49.92 -2.08 27.87
C ALA A 26 49.26 -1.85 26.50
N TYR A 27 48.66 -0.67 26.27
CA TYR A 27 48.13 -0.31 24.96
C TYR A 27 49.21 -0.28 23.89
N LYS A 28 50.40 0.26 24.20
CA LYS A 28 51.53 0.26 23.25
C LYS A 28 51.95 -1.16 22.87
N LEU A 29 52.16 -2.05 23.85
CA LEU A 29 52.47 -3.47 23.58
C LEU A 29 51.39 -4.15 22.74
N LEU A 30 50.12 -3.79 22.93
CA LEU A 30 49.00 -4.32 22.15
C LEU A 30 48.97 -3.77 20.72
N PHE A 31 49.27 -2.49 20.50
CA PHE A 31 49.44 -1.91 19.15
C PHE A 31 50.68 -2.48 18.44
N ASP A 32 51.80 -2.63 19.14
CA ASP A 32 53.02 -3.23 18.60
C ASP A 32 52.72 -4.69 18.19
N ALA A 33 52.02 -5.47 19.01
CA ALA A 33 51.59 -6.84 18.70
C ALA A 33 50.60 -6.92 17.51
N LEU A 34 49.65 -5.99 17.40
CA LEU A 34 48.77 -5.88 16.23
C LEU A 34 49.57 -5.56 14.96
N SER A 35 50.58 -4.69 15.04
CA SER A 35 51.41 -4.31 13.89
C SER A 35 52.24 -5.46 13.29
N LEU A 36 52.48 -6.52 14.08
CA LEU A 36 53.14 -7.75 13.64
C LEU A 36 52.22 -8.71 12.87
N ILE A 37 50.90 -8.51 12.89
CA ILE A 37 49.95 -9.33 12.15
C ILE A 37 49.97 -8.90 10.66
N PRO A 38 50.21 -9.81 9.69
CA PRO A 38 50.27 -9.44 8.29
C PRO A 38 48.95 -8.83 7.79
N ILE A 39 49.02 -7.77 6.98
CA ILE A 39 47.86 -7.03 6.44
C ILE A 39 46.83 -7.95 5.75
N SER A 40 47.28 -9.05 5.14
CA SER A 40 46.41 -10.09 4.56
C SER A 40 45.41 -10.68 5.55
N HIS A 41 45.76 -10.82 6.83
CA HIS A 41 44.87 -11.34 7.87
C HIS A 41 43.82 -10.30 8.27
N TYR A 42 44.17 -9.02 8.31
CA TYR A 42 43.19 -7.94 8.51
C TYR A 42 42.21 -7.82 7.33
N LEU A 43 42.71 -7.93 6.10
CA LEU A 43 41.85 -7.94 4.91
C LEU A 43 40.94 -9.18 4.87
N PHE A 44 41.43 -10.35 5.27
CA PHE A 44 40.62 -11.56 5.39
C PHE A 44 39.58 -11.46 6.50
N ALA A 45 39.94 -10.96 7.69
CA ALA A 45 39.01 -10.73 8.79
C ALA A 45 37.92 -9.71 8.40
N LEU A 46 38.30 -8.60 7.75
CA LEU A 46 37.35 -7.62 7.21
C LEU A 46 36.43 -8.24 6.15
N PHE A 47 36.94 -9.08 5.25
CA PHE A 47 36.16 -9.79 4.25
C PHE A 47 35.16 -10.77 4.89
N VAL A 48 35.57 -11.55 5.90
CA VAL A 48 34.69 -12.47 6.64
C VAL A 48 33.63 -11.69 7.44
N SER A 49 34.00 -10.58 8.09
CA SER A 49 33.04 -9.70 8.78
C SER A 49 32.05 -9.06 7.81
N LEU A 50 32.51 -8.59 6.64
CA LEU A 50 31.65 -8.06 5.58
C LEU A 50 30.70 -9.12 5.04
N LEU A 51 31.18 -10.34 4.75
CA LEU A 51 30.35 -11.44 4.29
C LEU A 51 29.31 -11.85 5.33
N THR A 52 29.70 -11.88 6.61
CA THR A 52 28.79 -12.14 7.73
C THR A 52 27.72 -11.05 7.85
N PHE A 53 28.09 -9.79 7.65
CA PHE A 53 27.16 -8.65 7.62
C PHE A 53 26.20 -8.71 6.42
N LEU A 54 26.70 -8.95 5.21
CA LEU A 54 25.86 -9.10 4.02
C LEU A 54 24.84 -10.23 4.21
N TYR A 55 25.28 -11.41 4.68
CA TYR A 55 24.39 -12.55 4.89
C TYR A 55 23.40 -12.34 6.06
N SER A 56 23.87 -11.84 7.21
CA SER A 56 23.08 -11.84 8.46
C SER A 56 22.33 -10.53 8.74
N PHE A 57 22.70 -9.43 8.08
CA PHE A 57 22.06 -8.13 8.23
C PHE A 57 21.29 -7.72 6.96
N LEU A 58 21.90 -7.84 5.77
CA LEU A 58 21.18 -7.57 4.51
C LEU A 58 20.41 -8.79 3.97
N GLU A 59 20.41 -9.92 4.69
CA GLU A 59 19.73 -11.17 4.31
C GLU A 59 20.10 -11.62 2.88
N PHE A 60 21.39 -11.49 2.53
CA PHE A 60 21.91 -11.63 1.17
C PHE A 60 22.04 -13.10 0.74
N HIS A 61 21.06 -13.60 -0.02
CA HIS A 61 20.88 -15.01 -0.36
C HIS A 61 21.64 -15.48 -1.63
N PHE A 62 22.48 -14.64 -2.25
CA PHE A 62 23.20 -14.99 -3.50
C PHE A 62 23.95 -16.32 -3.45
N LEU A 63 24.64 -16.62 -2.35
CA LEU A 63 25.41 -17.86 -2.21
C LEU A 63 24.49 -19.08 -2.08
N HIS A 64 23.35 -18.94 -1.40
CA HIS A 64 22.32 -19.99 -1.35
C HIS A 64 21.73 -20.27 -2.73
N ASP A 65 21.45 -19.22 -3.49
CA ASP A 65 20.92 -19.34 -4.86
C ASP A 65 21.96 -19.94 -5.81
N LEU A 66 23.24 -19.55 -5.67
CA LEU A 66 24.37 -20.15 -6.40
C LEU A 66 24.54 -21.64 -6.09
N PHE A 67 24.55 -22.04 -4.81
CA PHE A 67 24.70 -23.45 -4.41
C PHE A 67 23.46 -24.31 -4.74
N SER A 68 22.26 -23.73 -4.78
CA SER A 68 21.05 -24.40 -5.29
C SER A 68 20.95 -24.39 -6.83
N GLY A 69 21.92 -23.79 -7.53
CA GLY A 69 22.01 -23.77 -8.99
C GLY A 69 20.98 -22.86 -9.67
N PHE A 70 20.61 -21.75 -9.00
CA PHE A 70 19.60 -20.78 -9.43
C PHE A 70 18.26 -21.41 -9.84
N ARG A 71 17.85 -22.49 -9.15
CA ARG A 71 16.61 -23.23 -9.45
C ARG A 71 15.32 -22.53 -8.98
N GLY A 72 15.45 -21.52 -8.12
CA GLY A 72 14.31 -20.85 -7.47
C GLY A 72 13.61 -21.73 -6.43
N SER A 73 12.76 -21.10 -5.62
CA SER A 73 11.93 -21.78 -4.63
C SER A 73 10.55 -22.11 -5.20
N PRO A 74 9.94 -23.26 -4.87
CA PRO A 74 8.54 -23.52 -5.21
C PRO A 74 7.62 -22.53 -4.48
N VAL A 75 6.47 -22.25 -5.08
CA VAL A 75 5.41 -21.48 -4.44
C VAL A 75 4.69 -22.38 -3.43
N GLY A 76 4.55 -21.94 -2.19
CA GLY A 76 3.77 -22.63 -1.16
C GLY A 76 2.31 -22.21 -1.21
N LEU A 77 1.41 -23.13 -1.58
CA LEU A 77 -0.04 -22.89 -1.62
C LEU A 77 -0.71 -23.34 -0.32
N THR A 78 -1.60 -22.52 0.22
CA THR A 78 -2.44 -22.80 1.40
C THR A 78 -3.89 -22.49 1.05
N PHE A 79 -4.78 -23.48 1.20
CA PHE A 79 -6.18 -23.43 0.82
C PHE A 79 -6.97 -24.50 1.57
N ASN A 80 -8.30 -24.52 1.47
CA ASN A 80 -9.14 -25.57 2.05
C ASN A 80 -9.01 -26.89 1.26
N PRO A 81 -8.41 -27.97 1.82
CA PRO A 81 -8.12 -29.20 1.09
C PRO A 81 -9.35 -30.10 0.88
N THR A 82 -10.47 -29.82 1.55
CA THR A 82 -11.66 -30.67 1.57
C THR A 82 -12.75 -30.17 0.63
N SER A 83 -12.75 -28.87 0.28
CA SER A 83 -13.86 -28.25 -0.46
C SER A 83 -13.50 -26.98 -1.27
N SER A 84 -12.23 -26.69 -1.57
CA SER A 84 -11.89 -25.52 -2.41
C SER A 84 -12.13 -25.78 -3.91
N ALA A 85 -13.37 -25.61 -4.34
CA ALA A 85 -13.73 -25.59 -5.76
C ALA A 85 -12.97 -24.50 -6.56
N LEU A 86 -12.49 -23.45 -5.89
CA LEU A 86 -11.58 -22.46 -6.46
C LEU A 86 -10.21 -23.06 -6.78
N TYR A 87 -9.65 -23.89 -5.90
CA TYR A 87 -8.39 -24.57 -6.17
C TYR A 87 -8.51 -25.51 -7.36
N ASP A 88 -9.43 -26.48 -7.31
CA ASP A 88 -9.61 -27.47 -8.37
C ASP A 88 -10.05 -26.83 -9.69
N GLY A 89 -10.90 -25.80 -9.61
CA GLY A 89 -11.50 -25.12 -10.75
C GLY A 89 -10.61 -24.10 -11.46
N VAL A 90 -9.71 -23.43 -10.73
CA VAL A 90 -8.94 -22.29 -11.22
C VAL A 90 -7.45 -22.43 -10.91
N VAL A 91 -7.06 -22.54 -9.64
CA VAL A 91 -5.63 -22.48 -9.27
C VAL A 91 -4.84 -23.68 -9.78
N SER A 92 -5.46 -24.87 -9.85
CA SER A 92 -4.90 -26.09 -10.43
C SER A 92 -4.40 -25.92 -11.88
N LYS A 93 -4.97 -24.96 -12.63
CA LYS A 93 -4.64 -24.63 -14.02
C LYS A 93 -3.62 -23.48 -14.12
N CYS A 94 -3.32 -22.79 -13.01
CA CYS A 94 -2.37 -21.70 -12.96
C CYS A 94 -0.94 -22.23 -12.88
N THR A 95 -0.24 -22.21 -14.00
CA THR A 95 1.13 -22.72 -14.16
C THR A 95 2.18 -21.89 -13.42
N VAL A 96 1.94 -20.58 -13.27
CA VAL A 96 2.80 -19.66 -12.52
C VAL A 96 2.73 -19.97 -11.03
N LEU A 97 1.53 -20.25 -10.51
CA LEU A 97 1.28 -20.58 -9.11
C LEU A 97 1.77 -21.99 -8.70
N HIS A 98 1.90 -22.91 -9.65
CA HIS A 98 2.53 -24.23 -9.45
C HIS A 98 4.02 -24.25 -9.81
N GLY A 99 4.57 -23.13 -10.25
CA GLY A 99 5.96 -23.00 -10.69
C GLY A 99 6.96 -22.78 -9.56
N ARG A 100 8.14 -22.29 -9.95
CA ARG A 100 9.16 -21.77 -9.02
C ARG A 100 9.35 -20.28 -9.26
N TYR A 101 9.51 -19.52 -8.18
CA TYR A 101 9.98 -18.14 -8.24
C TYR A 101 11.50 -18.12 -7.99
N LEU A 102 12.22 -17.39 -8.84
CA LEU A 102 13.62 -17.06 -8.66
C LEU A 102 13.76 -15.52 -8.71
N PRO A 103 14.18 -14.87 -7.61
CA PRO A 103 14.50 -13.45 -7.64
C PRO A 103 15.68 -13.19 -8.58
N THR A 104 15.66 -12.03 -9.25
CA THR A 104 16.75 -11.56 -10.11
C THR A 104 18.10 -11.72 -9.39
N PRO A 105 19.11 -12.44 -9.94
CA PRO A 105 20.29 -12.84 -9.15
C PRO A 105 21.10 -11.70 -8.49
N TRP A 106 21.10 -10.49 -9.03
CA TRP A 106 21.76 -9.31 -8.44
C TRP A 106 20.85 -8.49 -7.51
N LEU A 107 19.57 -8.84 -7.39
CA LEU A 107 18.62 -8.39 -6.37
C LEU A 107 18.48 -9.47 -5.26
N SER A 108 19.58 -10.11 -4.88
CA SER A 108 19.61 -11.26 -3.96
C SER A 108 19.51 -10.87 -2.48
N SER A 109 18.54 -10.01 -2.16
CA SER A 109 18.14 -9.60 -0.81
C SER A 109 16.73 -8.98 -0.87
N PRO A 110 15.85 -9.20 0.12
CA PRO A 110 14.54 -8.52 0.18
C PRO A 110 14.68 -6.99 0.22
N HIS A 111 15.71 -6.49 0.92
CA HIS A 111 15.97 -5.07 1.05
C HIS A 111 16.40 -4.43 -0.29
N ILE A 112 17.24 -5.14 -1.05
CA ILE A 112 17.69 -4.69 -2.37
C ILE A 112 16.53 -4.76 -3.39
N GLN A 113 15.67 -5.79 -3.33
CA GLN A 113 14.45 -5.89 -4.14
C GLN A 113 13.52 -4.69 -3.90
N THR A 114 13.08 -4.45 -2.66
CA THR A 114 12.16 -3.34 -2.34
C THR A 114 12.78 -1.96 -2.61
N GLY A 115 14.08 -1.78 -2.34
CA GLY A 115 14.79 -0.55 -2.71
C GLY A 115 14.84 -0.33 -4.23
N PHE A 116 15.12 -1.37 -5.01
CA PHE A 116 15.13 -1.30 -6.47
C PHE A 116 13.73 -1.00 -7.04
N LEU A 117 12.66 -1.56 -6.46
CA LEU A 117 11.28 -1.22 -6.87
C LEU A 117 10.99 0.27 -6.71
N HIS A 118 11.39 0.85 -5.57
CA HIS A 118 11.11 2.25 -5.24
C HIS A 118 11.92 3.23 -6.10
N PHE A 119 13.23 3.02 -6.25
CA PHE A 119 14.12 3.97 -6.95
C PHE A 119 14.18 3.80 -8.46
N PHE A 120 13.94 2.59 -8.98
CA PHE A 120 14.09 2.29 -10.41
C PHE A 120 12.84 1.65 -10.99
N GLY A 121 12.42 0.49 -10.46
CA GLY A 121 11.21 -0.26 -10.80
C GLY A 121 11.08 -0.79 -12.24
N ARG A 122 11.78 -0.18 -13.21
CA ARG A 122 11.69 -0.39 -14.66
C ARG A 122 10.26 -0.50 -15.19
N PRO A 123 9.33 0.40 -14.82
CA PRO A 123 7.96 0.33 -15.28
C PRO A 123 7.85 0.55 -16.80
N PRO A 124 6.86 -0.06 -17.46
CA PRO A 124 6.53 0.26 -18.85
C PRO A 124 6.04 1.71 -18.98
N SER A 125 6.31 2.31 -20.14
CA SER A 125 5.76 3.63 -20.49
C SER A 125 4.30 3.48 -20.91
N LEU A 126 3.41 4.21 -20.23
CA LEU A 126 1.97 4.26 -20.49
C LEU A 126 1.41 5.59 -19.99
N SER A 127 0.26 5.98 -20.55
CA SER A 127 -0.48 7.18 -20.14
C SER A 127 -1.89 6.78 -19.72
N TYR A 128 -2.31 7.21 -18.53
CA TYR A 128 -3.70 7.05 -18.08
C TYR A 128 -4.59 8.19 -18.59
N THR A 129 -5.87 7.91 -18.79
CA THR A 129 -6.93 8.92 -18.89
C THR A 129 -7.54 9.11 -17.51
N ARG A 130 -7.53 10.33 -16.98
CA ARG A 130 -8.07 10.61 -15.65
C ARG A 130 -9.54 10.99 -15.68
N GLN A 131 -10.33 10.31 -14.86
CA GLN A 131 -11.65 10.73 -14.42
C GLN A 131 -11.55 11.25 -12.98
N LEU A 132 -12.18 12.39 -12.68
CA LEU A 132 -12.45 12.78 -11.30
C LEU A 132 -13.77 12.13 -10.88
N PHE A 133 -13.75 11.36 -9.81
CA PHE A 133 -14.93 10.70 -9.28
C PHE A 133 -15.35 11.38 -7.97
N HIS A 134 -16.63 11.72 -7.88
CA HIS A 134 -17.24 12.36 -6.73
C HIS A 134 -17.91 11.31 -5.86
N LEU A 135 -17.58 11.34 -4.57
CA LEU A 135 -18.08 10.41 -3.55
C LEU A 135 -19.28 11.02 -2.83
N SER A 136 -20.11 10.16 -2.22
CA SER A 136 -21.38 10.53 -1.58
C SER A 136 -21.24 11.53 -0.42
N ASP A 137 -20.09 11.56 0.26
CA ASP A 137 -19.78 12.55 1.30
C ASP A 137 -19.37 13.94 0.74
N GLY A 138 -19.27 14.08 -0.59
CA GLY A 138 -18.66 15.23 -1.25
C GLY A 138 -17.14 15.08 -1.48
N GLY A 139 -16.57 13.93 -1.17
CA GLY A 139 -15.17 13.58 -1.47
C GLY A 139 -14.87 13.58 -2.97
N ILE A 140 -13.60 13.72 -3.33
CA ILE A 140 -13.14 13.60 -4.72
C ILE A 140 -11.88 12.72 -4.74
N ILE A 141 -11.86 11.75 -5.66
CA ILE A 141 -10.71 10.88 -5.94
C ILE A 141 -10.41 10.84 -7.44
N ALA A 142 -9.18 10.46 -7.80
CA ALA A 142 -8.79 10.24 -9.19
C ALA A 142 -8.95 8.76 -9.55
N LEU A 143 -9.77 8.48 -10.57
CA LEU A 143 -9.79 7.19 -11.27
C LEU A 143 -8.92 7.32 -12.52
N ASP A 144 -7.78 6.63 -12.53
CA ASP A 144 -6.83 6.64 -13.65
C ASP A 144 -7.02 5.42 -14.53
N TRP A 145 -7.64 5.62 -15.69
CA TRP A 145 -8.02 4.58 -16.64
C TRP A 145 -6.91 4.25 -17.64
N LEU A 146 -6.66 2.97 -17.87
CA LEU A 146 -5.88 2.46 -19.00
C LEU A 146 -6.74 1.45 -19.76
N MET A 147 -7.25 1.86 -20.92
CA MET A 147 -8.02 1.00 -21.82
C MET A 147 -7.08 0.05 -22.58
N SER A 148 -7.53 -1.17 -22.86
CA SER A 148 -6.75 -2.10 -23.71
C SER A 148 -6.55 -1.56 -25.12
N SER A 149 -7.57 -0.87 -25.67
CA SER A 149 -7.51 -0.16 -26.94
C SER A 149 -6.38 0.88 -27.02
N ALA A 150 -5.98 1.49 -25.90
CA ALA A 150 -4.86 2.44 -25.84
C ALA A 150 -3.47 1.76 -25.86
N VAL A 151 -3.40 0.45 -25.60
CA VAL A 151 -2.16 -0.34 -25.64
C VAL A 151 -1.99 -1.07 -26.98
N PHE A 152 -3.08 -1.44 -27.64
CA PHE A 152 -3.07 -2.07 -28.97
C PHE A 152 -3.25 -1.08 -30.14
N GLY A 153 -3.92 0.05 -29.91
CA GLY A 153 -4.33 1.00 -30.95
C GLY A 153 -3.24 2.00 -31.34
N GLY A 154 -2.71 1.86 -32.55
CA GLY A 154 -1.80 2.84 -33.14
C GLY A 154 -2.51 4.12 -33.58
N SER A 155 -2.57 5.12 -32.69
CA SER A 155 -2.85 6.54 -33.00
C SER A 155 -4.18 6.90 -33.70
N PHE A 156 -5.18 6.02 -33.72
CA PHE A 156 -6.53 6.36 -34.17
C PHE A 156 -7.49 6.51 -32.98
N SER A 157 -7.93 7.75 -32.77
CA SER A 157 -8.82 8.16 -31.68
C SER A 157 -10.25 7.68 -31.89
N MET A 158 -10.53 6.41 -31.55
CA MET A 158 -11.88 6.00 -31.17
C MET A 158 -12.24 6.62 -29.81
N SER A 159 -13.54 6.85 -29.56
CA SER A 159 -13.98 7.52 -28.33
C SER A 159 -13.69 6.67 -27.09
N ASN A 160 -13.24 7.30 -26.00
CA ASN A 160 -12.97 6.66 -24.69
C ASN A 160 -14.25 6.18 -23.95
N SER A 161 -15.34 5.94 -24.69
CA SER A 161 -16.65 5.55 -24.18
C SER A 161 -16.81 4.02 -24.26
N ILE A 162 -16.62 3.34 -23.13
CA ILE A 162 -17.04 1.93 -22.97
C ILE A 162 -18.57 1.89 -23.10
N SER A 163 -19.12 0.90 -23.83
CA SER A 163 -20.57 0.70 -23.94
C SER A 163 -21.12 -0.02 -22.71
N LYS A 164 -22.40 0.19 -22.36
CA LYS A 164 -23.06 -0.59 -21.29
C LYS A 164 -23.19 -2.08 -21.62
N ASP A 165 -23.19 -2.42 -22.92
CA ASP A 165 -23.19 -3.78 -23.45
C ASP A 165 -21.77 -4.36 -23.63
N ASP A 166 -20.71 -3.62 -23.28
CA ASP A 166 -19.34 -4.13 -23.37
C ASP A 166 -19.11 -5.22 -22.30
N THR A 167 -18.51 -6.32 -22.73
CA THR A 167 -18.19 -7.50 -21.90
C THR A 167 -16.70 -7.58 -21.56
N THR A 168 -15.90 -6.62 -22.04
CA THR A 168 -14.46 -6.49 -21.73
C THR A 168 -14.26 -6.33 -20.22
N PRO A 169 -13.59 -7.26 -19.53
CA PRO A 169 -13.44 -7.18 -18.08
C PRO A 169 -12.73 -5.91 -17.61
N ILE A 170 -13.12 -5.44 -16.42
CA ILE A 170 -12.57 -4.26 -15.77
C ILE A 170 -11.80 -4.71 -14.52
N VAL A 171 -10.53 -4.32 -14.43
CA VAL A 171 -9.71 -4.55 -13.24
C VAL A 171 -9.52 -3.24 -12.49
N LEU A 172 -10.19 -3.13 -11.35
CA LEU A 172 -10.00 -2.06 -10.39
C LEU A 172 -8.74 -2.34 -9.56
N VAL A 173 -7.82 -1.39 -9.47
CA VAL A 173 -6.56 -1.52 -8.75
C VAL A 173 -6.52 -0.53 -7.59
N ILE A 174 -6.24 -1.05 -6.39
CA ILE A 174 -6.16 -0.28 -5.14
C ILE A 174 -4.68 -0.19 -4.71
N PRO A 175 -4.05 1.01 -4.77
CA PRO A 175 -2.64 1.21 -4.44
C PRO A 175 -2.29 0.97 -2.96
N GLY A 176 -0.99 0.80 -2.71
CA GLY A 176 -0.40 0.78 -1.37
C GLY A 176 -0.39 2.14 -0.66
N LEU A 177 0.18 2.15 0.54
CA LEU A 177 0.25 3.33 1.41
C LEU A 177 1.02 4.47 0.74
N THR A 178 0.46 5.69 0.75
CA THR A 178 1.05 6.89 0.11
C THR A 178 1.42 6.70 -1.38
N SER A 179 0.76 5.77 -2.07
CA SER A 179 1.07 5.34 -3.43
C SER A 179 -0.08 5.66 -4.39
N ASP A 180 0.24 5.94 -5.66
CA ASP A 180 -0.73 6.27 -6.70
C ASP A 180 -0.48 5.51 -8.02
N SER A 181 -1.29 5.79 -9.05
CA SER A 181 -1.16 5.21 -10.40
C SER A 181 0.22 5.40 -11.06
N SER A 182 1.02 6.39 -10.63
CA SER A 182 2.36 6.62 -11.17
C SER A 182 3.36 5.54 -10.75
N SER A 183 3.07 4.81 -9.67
CA SER A 183 3.94 3.85 -8.99
C SER A 183 4.36 2.68 -9.90
N ALA A 184 5.64 2.27 -9.82
CA ALA A 184 6.20 1.33 -10.80
C ALA A 184 5.51 -0.04 -10.85
N TYR A 185 5.13 -0.60 -9.70
CA TYR A 185 4.42 -1.88 -9.61
C TYR A 185 2.98 -1.80 -10.15
N ILE A 186 2.28 -0.68 -9.95
CA ILE A 186 0.95 -0.41 -10.53
C ILE A 186 1.06 -0.36 -12.07
N LYS A 187 2.08 0.31 -12.61
CA LYS A 187 2.31 0.38 -14.06
C LYS A 187 2.62 -0.98 -14.70
N HIS A 188 3.41 -1.83 -14.02
CA HIS A 188 3.63 -3.21 -14.48
C HIS A 188 2.32 -4.00 -14.56
N LEU A 189 1.49 -3.95 -13.51
CA LEU A 189 0.19 -4.61 -13.49
C LEU A 189 -0.75 -4.06 -14.57
N ALA A 190 -0.95 -2.74 -14.59
CA ALA A 190 -1.88 -2.08 -15.51
C ALA A 190 -1.51 -2.36 -16.97
N PHE A 191 -0.24 -2.23 -17.34
CA PHE A 191 0.23 -2.54 -18.68
C PHE A 191 0.06 -4.03 -19.03
N LYS A 192 0.31 -4.96 -18.10
CA LYS A 192 0.15 -6.39 -18.36
C LYS A 192 -1.30 -6.76 -18.65
N ILE A 193 -2.24 -6.25 -17.86
CA ILE A 193 -3.69 -6.50 -17.98
C ILE A 193 -4.27 -5.78 -19.21
N ALA A 194 -3.90 -4.52 -19.46
CA ALA A 194 -4.31 -3.81 -20.67
C ALA A 194 -3.78 -4.49 -21.94
N LYS A 195 -2.56 -5.04 -21.90
CA LYS A 195 -1.98 -5.89 -22.96
C LYS A 195 -2.59 -7.31 -23.01
N HIS A 196 -3.41 -7.71 -22.04
CA HIS A 196 -4.25 -8.92 -22.18
C HIS A 196 -5.48 -8.65 -23.05
N GLY A 197 -5.95 -7.40 -23.10
CA GLY A 197 -7.21 -7.01 -23.75
C GLY A 197 -8.24 -6.41 -22.79
N TRP A 198 -7.97 -6.38 -21.49
CA TRP A 198 -8.91 -5.94 -20.45
C TRP A 198 -8.70 -4.46 -20.08
N ASN A 199 -9.72 -3.81 -19.53
CA ASN A 199 -9.64 -2.42 -19.10
C ASN A 199 -9.17 -2.32 -17.64
N VAL A 200 -8.36 -1.31 -17.30
CA VAL A 200 -7.80 -1.13 -15.96
C VAL A 200 -8.18 0.24 -15.40
N VAL A 201 -8.59 0.28 -14.13
CA VAL A 201 -8.88 1.52 -13.39
C VAL A 201 -8.01 1.54 -12.14
N VAL A 202 -7.12 2.51 -11.97
CA VAL A 202 -6.45 2.72 -10.68
C VAL A 202 -7.30 3.71 -9.88
N SER A 203 -7.87 3.26 -8.75
CA SER A 203 -8.55 4.15 -7.82
C SER A 203 -7.53 4.69 -6.83
N ASN A 204 -7.12 5.95 -7.02
CA ASN A 204 -6.18 6.61 -6.12
C ASN A 204 -6.91 7.02 -4.83
N HIS A 205 -6.29 6.79 -3.67
CA HIS A 205 -6.84 7.19 -2.39
C HIS A 205 -7.04 8.72 -2.29
N ARG A 206 -7.97 9.17 -1.43
CA ARG A 206 -8.24 10.60 -1.16
C ARG A 206 -6.94 11.37 -0.92
N GLY A 207 -6.73 12.46 -1.65
CA GLY A 207 -5.53 13.30 -1.48
C GLY A 207 -4.28 12.79 -2.21
N LEU A 208 -4.35 11.70 -2.98
CA LEU A 208 -3.26 11.18 -3.81
C LEU A 208 -3.57 11.33 -5.31
N GLY A 209 -2.61 10.93 -6.15
CA GLY A 209 -2.69 11.11 -7.60
C GLY A 209 -2.66 12.58 -8.05
N GLY A 210 -2.45 13.56 -7.16
CA GLY A 210 -2.52 14.99 -7.48
C GLY A 210 -3.93 15.60 -7.39
N VAL A 211 -4.88 14.92 -6.75
CA VAL A 211 -6.17 15.51 -6.32
C VAL A 211 -6.09 15.82 -4.83
N SER A 212 -6.43 17.05 -4.42
CA SER A 212 -6.49 17.42 -3.01
C SER A 212 -7.71 16.80 -2.31
N VAL A 213 -7.59 16.48 -1.01
CA VAL A 213 -8.74 16.03 -0.22
C VAL A 213 -9.81 17.12 -0.23
N ALA A 214 -11.06 16.76 -0.50
CA ALA A 214 -12.17 17.71 -0.61
C ALA A 214 -12.92 17.91 0.73
N THR A 215 -13.19 16.82 1.46
CA THR A 215 -13.93 16.82 2.73
C THR A 215 -12.97 16.71 3.93
N ASP A 216 -13.48 16.44 5.13
CA ASP A 216 -12.67 16.11 6.31
C ASP A 216 -12.46 14.59 6.48
N CYS A 217 -12.90 13.79 5.51
CA CYS A 217 -12.69 12.34 5.45
C CYS A 217 -11.38 12.04 4.71
N PHE A 218 -10.46 11.35 5.38
CA PHE A 218 -9.16 10.93 4.85
C PHE A 218 -9.09 9.40 4.76
N TYR A 219 -8.37 8.88 3.76
CA TYR A 219 -8.15 7.43 3.67
C TYR A 219 -7.29 6.95 4.84
N ASN A 220 -7.54 5.71 5.29
CA ASN A 220 -6.78 5.02 6.32
C ASN A 220 -6.87 3.51 6.09
N ALA A 221 -6.25 2.68 6.92
CA ALA A 221 -6.13 1.24 6.69
C ALA A 221 -7.46 0.46 6.66
N GLY A 222 -8.57 1.03 7.15
CA GLY A 222 -9.89 0.38 7.18
C GLY A 222 -11.03 1.17 6.53
N TRP A 223 -10.75 2.28 5.86
CA TRP A 223 -11.75 3.08 5.14
C TRP A 223 -12.19 2.42 3.83
N THR A 224 -13.16 1.51 3.92
CA THR A 224 -13.64 0.68 2.80
C THR A 224 -14.72 1.34 1.94
N GLU A 225 -15.31 2.45 2.39
CA GLU A 225 -16.43 3.12 1.71
C GLU A 225 -16.06 3.73 0.36
N ASP A 226 -14.88 4.32 0.20
CA ASP A 226 -14.43 4.84 -1.11
C ASP A 226 -14.34 3.73 -2.16
N MET A 227 -13.92 2.52 -1.75
CA MET A 227 -13.85 1.36 -2.61
C MET A 227 -15.25 0.82 -2.94
N ARG A 228 -16.13 0.75 -1.94
CA ARG A 228 -17.54 0.38 -2.07
C ARG A 228 -18.27 1.26 -3.09
N GLU A 229 -18.12 2.58 -3.01
CA GLU A 229 -18.73 3.51 -3.95
C GLU A 229 -18.21 3.31 -5.38
N VAL A 230 -16.89 3.21 -5.58
CA VAL A 230 -16.30 2.99 -6.91
C VAL A 230 -16.70 1.64 -7.50
N ILE A 231 -16.71 0.57 -6.71
CA ILE A 231 -17.13 -0.78 -7.14
C ILE A 231 -18.60 -0.77 -7.60
N ASN A 232 -19.48 -0.15 -6.81
CA ASN A 232 -20.90 -0.05 -7.14
C ASN A 232 -21.15 0.83 -8.38
N HIS A 233 -20.42 1.95 -8.52
CA HIS A 233 -20.49 2.79 -9.72
C HIS A 233 -20.04 2.06 -10.98
N LEU A 234 -18.87 1.39 -10.95
CA LEU A 234 -18.34 0.64 -12.09
C LEU A 234 -19.29 -0.50 -12.51
N HIS A 235 -19.87 -1.22 -11.55
CA HIS A 235 -20.86 -2.26 -11.84
C HIS A 235 -22.19 -1.71 -12.39
N HIS A 236 -22.60 -0.51 -12.00
CA HIS A 236 -23.82 0.13 -12.51
C HIS A 236 -23.64 0.75 -13.92
N GLU A 237 -22.46 1.30 -14.22
CA GLU A 237 -22.17 1.83 -15.55
C GLU A 237 -21.87 0.73 -16.57
N TYR A 238 -21.19 -0.35 -16.15
CA TYR A 238 -20.74 -1.43 -17.01
C TYR A 238 -21.27 -2.80 -16.54
N PRO A 239 -22.61 -3.01 -16.52
CA PRO A 239 -23.24 -4.19 -15.92
C PRO A 239 -22.93 -5.50 -16.65
N MET A 240 -22.48 -5.44 -17.91
CA MET A 240 -22.07 -6.60 -18.70
C MET A 240 -20.57 -6.93 -18.58
N ALA A 241 -19.76 -6.05 -17.98
CA ALA A 241 -18.32 -6.23 -17.83
C ALA A 241 -17.98 -6.92 -16.48
N PRO A 242 -17.28 -8.07 -16.49
CA PRO A 242 -16.82 -8.71 -15.26
C PRO A 242 -15.85 -7.79 -14.49
N LEU A 243 -16.21 -7.43 -13.26
CA LEU A 243 -15.42 -6.56 -12.39
C LEU A 243 -14.52 -7.38 -11.47
N PHE A 244 -13.21 -7.25 -11.64
CA PHE A 244 -12.19 -7.83 -10.76
C PHE A 244 -11.47 -6.73 -9.97
N VAL A 245 -10.95 -7.05 -8.79
CA VAL A 245 -10.24 -6.07 -7.93
C VAL A 245 -8.87 -6.58 -7.48
N VAL A 246 -7.82 -5.78 -7.64
CA VAL A 246 -6.45 -6.09 -7.22
C VAL A 246 -5.97 -5.06 -6.19
N GLY A 247 -5.79 -5.50 -4.95
CA GLY A 247 -5.28 -4.69 -3.86
C GLY A 247 -3.78 -4.95 -3.62
N THR A 248 -3.05 -3.90 -3.26
CA THR A 248 -1.60 -3.96 -3.01
C THR A 248 -1.24 -3.33 -1.66
N SER A 249 -0.42 -3.98 -0.84
CA SER A 249 -0.01 -3.47 0.49
C SER A 249 -1.23 -3.06 1.34
N ILE A 250 -1.33 -1.81 1.79
CA ILE A 250 -2.52 -1.32 2.53
C ILE A 250 -3.83 -1.41 1.71
N GLY A 251 -3.76 -1.28 0.38
CA GLY A 251 -4.88 -1.52 -0.54
C GLY A 251 -5.31 -2.98 -0.59
N ALA A 252 -4.41 -3.93 -0.32
CA ALA A 252 -4.75 -5.35 -0.15
C ALA A 252 -5.48 -5.59 1.17
N ASN A 253 -5.07 -4.91 2.25
CA ASN A 253 -5.77 -4.94 3.54
C ASN A 253 -7.20 -4.38 3.41
N LEU A 254 -7.33 -3.19 2.80
CA LEU A 254 -8.63 -2.58 2.51
C LEU A 254 -9.53 -3.50 1.67
N LEU A 255 -8.98 -4.14 0.63
CA LEU A 255 -9.72 -5.06 -0.23
C LEU A 255 -10.23 -6.29 0.54
N VAL A 256 -9.38 -6.96 1.32
CA VAL A 256 -9.79 -8.15 2.07
C VAL A 256 -10.80 -7.80 3.16
N LYS A 257 -10.64 -6.65 3.84
CA LYS A 257 -11.64 -6.13 4.78
C LYS A 257 -12.99 -5.92 4.08
N TYR A 258 -13.00 -5.17 2.97
CA TYR A 258 -14.20 -4.91 2.17
C TYR A 258 -14.93 -6.22 1.76
N LEU A 259 -14.19 -7.20 1.25
CA LEU A 259 -14.77 -8.49 0.82
C LEU A 259 -15.34 -9.34 1.96
N GLY A 260 -14.84 -9.18 3.19
CA GLY A 260 -15.38 -9.84 4.39
C GLY A 260 -16.45 -9.02 5.13
N GLU A 261 -16.59 -7.72 4.84
CA GLU A 261 -17.74 -6.90 5.24
C GLU A 261 -18.95 -7.15 4.34
N ASP A 262 -18.73 -7.23 3.02
CA ASP A 262 -19.81 -7.42 2.03
C ASP A 262 -20.24 -8.88 1.88
N GLY A 263 -19.32 -9.83 2.03
CA GLY A 263 -19.59 -11.26 1.82
C GLY A 263 -20.18 -11.52 0.43
N GLU A 264 -21.36 -12.15 0.36
CA GLU A 264 -22.05 -12.44 -0.92
C GLU A 264 -22.73 -11.23 -1.57
N ASN A 265 -22.66 -10.04 -0.97
CA ASN A 265 -23.35 -8.85 -1.47
C ASN A 265 -22.50 -8.04 -2.47
N THR A 266 -21.20 -8.29 -2.57
CA THR A 266 -20.32 -7.54 -3.49
C THR A 266 -20.57 -7.92 -4.96
N PRO A 267 -20.49 -6.98 -5.92
CA PRO A 267 -20.54 -7.30 -7.34
C PRO A 267 -19.20 -7.77 -7.93
N VAL A 268 -18.15 -7.90 -7.11
CA VAL A 268 -16.81 -8.31 -7.56
C VAL A 268 -16.80 -9.81 -7.95
N ALA A 269 -16.48 -10.09 -9.22
CA ALA A 269 -16.40 -11.44 -9.77
C ALA A 269 -15.22 -12.26 -9.22
N GLY A 270 -14.17 -11.57 -8.77
CA GLY A 270 -13.00 -12.15 -8.11
C GLY A 270 -11.93 -11.11 -7.79
N ALA A 271 -10.98 -11.47 -6.94
CA ALA A 271 -10.02 -10.53 -6.38
C ALA A 271 -8.61 -11.11 -6.21
N VAL A 272 -7.62 -10.22 -6.12
CA VAL A 272 -6.24 -10.58 -5.71
C VAL A 272 -5.69 -9.60 -4.67
N ALA A 273 -5.15 -10.12 -3.57
CA ALA A 273 -4.52 -9.36 -2.49
C ALA A 273 -2.99 -9.58 -2.49
N ILE A 274 -2.20 -8.55 -2.79
CA ILE A 274 -0.73 -8.64 -2.91
C ILE A 274 -0.04 -7.98 -1.71
N CYS A 275 0.74 -8.76 -0.97
CA CYS A 275 1.55 -8.36 0.20
C CYS A 275 0.75 -7.52 1.22
N SER A 276 -0.45 -8.01 1.59
CA SER A 276 -1.23 -7.39 2.67
C SER A 276 -0.45 -7.43 4.00
N PRO A 277 -0.52 -6.39 4.84
CA PRO A 277 -0.03 -6.46 6.22
C PRO A 277 -0.85 -7.40 7.11
N TRP A 278 -2.09 -7.74 6.72
CA TRP A 278 -3.04 -8.63 7.42
C TRP A 278 -3.47 -8.18 8.82
N ASP A 279 -2.55 -8.17 9.78
CA ASP A 279 -2.72 -7.71 11.15
C ASP A 279 -1.78 -6.52 11.40
N LEU A 280 -2.38 -5.35 11.55
CA LEU A 280 -1.68 -4.06 11.69
C LEU A 280 -0.96 -3.96 13.06
N LEU A 281 -1.47 -4.64 14.09
CA LEU A 281 -0.86 -4.71 15.41
C LEU A 281 0.39 -5.61 15.42
N ILE A 282 0.38 -6.72 14.68
CA ILE A 282 1.56 -7.57 14.46
C ILE A 282 2.55 -6.83 13.55
N GLY A 283 2.07 -6.11 12.53
CA GLY A 283 2.87 -5.25 11.65
C GLY A 283 3.65 -4.16 12.40
N ASP A 284 2.97 -3.34 13.20
CA ASP A 284 3.58 -2.34 14.09
C ASP A 284 4.63 -2.95 15.03
N ARG A 285 4.26 -4.03 15.74
CA ARG A 285 5.19 -4.78 16.59
C ARG A 285 6.34 -5.43 15.84
N PHE A 286 6.25 -5.64 14.52
CA PHE A 286 7.31 -6.20 13.68
C PHE A 286 8.25 -5.12 13.15
N ILE A 287 7.69 -4.04 12.61
CA ILE A 287 8.45 -2.95 12.02
C ILE A 287 9.32 -2.22 13.07
N CYS A 288 8.91 -2.27 14.34
CA CYS A 288 9.68 -1.79 15.48
C CYS A 288 10.80 -2.71 16.00
N ARG A 289 10.98 -3.97 15.53
CA ARG A 289 11.89 -4.94 16.21
C ARG A 289 13.37 -4.74 15.96
N ARG A 290 13.74 -4.42 14.73
CA ARG A 290 15.11 -4.47 14.21
C ARG A 290 15.50 -3.12 13.59
N MET A 291 16.80 -2.82 13.52
CA MET A 291 17.27 -1.52 13.02
C MET A 291 16.95 -1.27 11.53
N LEU A 292 16.90 -2.32 10.70
CA LEU A 292 16.48 -2.20 9.29
C LEU A 292 14.97 -2.00 9.17
N GLN A 293 14.17 -2.79 9.89
CA GLN A 293 12.73 -2.62 9.96
C GLN A 293 12.34 -1.20 10.43
N LYS A 294 13.05 -0.63 11.42
CA LYS A 294 12.90 0.79 11.83
C LYS A 294 13.27 1.82 10.75
N PHE A 295 14.04 1.45 9.73
CA PHE A 295 14.27 2.32 8.57
C PHE A 295 13.04 2.33 7.64
N TYR A 296 12.36 1.19 7.46
CA TYR A 296 11.08 1.13 6.72
C TYR A 296 9.98 1.89 7.45
N ASP A 297 9.83 1.68 8.76
CA ASP A 297 8.93 2.45 9.63
C ASP A 297 9.10 3.96 9.42
N ARG A 298 10.34 4.45 9.54
CA ARG A 298 10.66 5.87 9.37
C ARG A 298 10.48 6.37 7.93
N ALA A 299 10.69 5.54 6.91
CA ALA A 299 10.47 5.90 5.52
C ALA A 299 8.97 5.99 5.19
N LEU A 300 8.15 5.08 5.70
CA LEU A 300 6.69 5.10 5.57
C LEU A 300 6.08 6.26 6.37
N ALA A 301 6.57 6.51 7.59
CA ALA A 301 6.23 7.70 8.38
C ALA A 301 6.57 9.01 7.65
N PHE A 302 7.72 9.09 6.98
CA PHE A 302 8.08 10.25 6.16
C PHE A 302 7.12 10.44 4.97
N GLY A 303 6.71 9.34 4.31
CA GLY A 303 5.67 9.37 3.28
C GLY A 303 4.33 9.89 3.82
N LEU A 304 3.89 9.41 4.99
CA LEU A 304 2.66 9.85 5.65
C LEU A 304 2.71 11.33 6.07
N VAL A 305 3.82 11.80 6.62
CA VAL A 305 4.01 13.23 6.93
C VAL A 305 4.02 14.08 5.66
N GLY A 306 4.63 13.60 4.58
CA GLY A 306 4.57 14.25 3.26
C GLY A 306 3.15 14.32 2.70
N TYR A 307 2.36 13.25 2.85
CA TYR A 307 0.93 13.26 2.51
C TYR A 307 0.16 14.28 3.35
N ALA A 308 0.43 14.37 4.65
CA ALA A 308 -0.23 15.36 5.50
C ALA A 308 0.16 16.81 5.15
N GLN A 309 1.40 17.05 4.69
CA GLN A 309 1.85 18.35 4.18
C GLN A 309 1.12 18.77 2.90
N LEU A 310 0.74 17.84 2.02
CA LEU A 310 -0.09 18.16 0.85
C LEU A 310 -1.49 18.67 1.22
N HIS A 311 -1.97 18.38 2.43
CA HIS A 311 -3.33 18.73 2.91
C HIS A 311 -3.30 19.47 4.26
N GLU A 312 -2.20 20.18 4.56
CA GLU A 312 -1.95 20.91 5.82
C GLU A 312 -3.14 21.76 6.31
N PRO A 313 -3.86 22.54 5.46
CA PRO A 313 -5.00 23.35 5.90
C PRO A 313 -6.20 22.58 6.46
N ARG A 314 -6.29 21.26 6.20
CA ARG A 314 -7.28 20.37 6.82
C ARG A 314 -6.71 19.65 8.04
N TYR A 315 -5.50 19.09 7.93
CA TYR A 315 -4.86 18.42 9.07
C TYR A 315 -4.67 19.34 10.27
N SER A 316 -4.20 20.57 10.06
CA SER A 316 -4.06 21.58 11.13
C SER A 316 -5.36 22.05 11.78
N ARG A 317 -6.52 21.80 11.14
CA ARG A 317 -7.86 22.08 11.71
C ARG A 317 -8.42 20.91 12.52
N LEU A 318 -7.98 19.68 12.23
CA LEU A 318 -8.54 18.44 12.80
C LEU A 318 -7.62 17.79 13.86
N ALA A 319 -6.33 18.12 13.87
CA ALA A 319 -5.30 17.42 14.63
C ALA A 319 -4.10 18.33 14.97
N ASN A 320 -3.22 17.91 15.89
CA ASN A 320 -2.05 18.72 16.25
C ASN A 320 -0.96 18.66 15.15
N TRP A 321 -0.89 19.70 14.34
CA TRP A 321 0.06 19.84 13.24
C TRP A 321 1.53 19.73 13.66
N GLU A 322 1.87 20.19 14.87
CA GLU A 322 3.26 20.15 15.35
C GLU A 322 3.72 18.71 15.64
N ASP A 323 2.83 17.85 16.15
CA ASP A 323 3.15 16.45 16.45
C ASP A 323 3.11 15.58 15.17
N ILE A 324 2.22 15.90 14.23
CA ILE A 324 2.20 15.28 12.89
C ILE A 324 3.56 15.49 12.20
N THR A 325 4.03 16.73 12.08
CA THR A 325 5.33 17.03 11.43
C THR A 325 6.55 16.49 12.21
N LYS A 326 6.41 16.26 13.52
CA LYS A 326 7.42 15.60 14.37
C LYS A 326 7.41 14.07 14.30
N SER A 327 6.37 13.42 13.77
CA SER A 327 6.22 11.95 13.73
C SER A 327 7.43 11.25 13.07
N ARG A 328 7.89 10.13 13.64
CA ARG A 328 9.08 9.39 13.17
C ARG A 328 8.85 7.90 12.91
N SER A 329 7.72 7.37 13.36
CA SER A 329 7.18 6.05 13.08
C SER A 329 5.77 6.15 12.49
N ILE A 330 5.29 5.08 11.88
CA ILE A 330 3.88 4.96 11.43
C ILE A 330 2.95 5.13 12.63
N ARG A 331 3.32 4.54 13.78
CA ARG A 331 2.54 4.60 15.02
C ARG A 331 2.44 6.01 15.60
N ASP A 332 3.49 6.84 15.48
CA ASP A 332 3.40 8.27 15.82
C ASP A 332 2.35 8.95 14.94
N PHE A 333 2.46 8.79 13.62
CA PHE A 333 1.55 9.42 12.67
C PHE A 333 0.10 8.97 12.91
N ASP A 334 -0.12 7.68 13.16
CA ASP A 334 -1.45 7.17 13.49
C ASP A 334 -1.97 7.70 14.84
N SER A 335 -1.11 7.97 15.81
CA SER A 335 -1.49 8.58 17.08
C SER A 335 -1.83 10.07 16.95
N TYR A 336 -1.13 10.82 16.09
CA TYR A 336 -1.24 12.27 15.99
C TYR A 336 -2.11 12.77 14.82
N ALA A 337 -2.30 11.97 13.77
CA ALA A 337 -3.14 12.27 12.61
C ALA A 337 -4.32 11.29 12.48
N THR A 338 -4.05 9.99 12.29
CA THR A 338 -5.10 9.03 11.86
C THR A 338 -6.16 8.79 12.91
N CYS A 339 -5.79 8.66 14.20
CA CYS A 339 -6.75 8.45 15.27
C CYS A 339 -7.61 9.70 15.56
N PRO A 340 -7.06 10.92 15.69
CA PRO A 340 -7.87 12.15 15.79
C PRO A 340 -8.83 12.36 14.62
N VAL A 341 -8.36 12.22 13.37
CA VAL A 341 -9.18 12.43 12.17
C VAL A 341 -10.22 11.32 11.99
N GLY A 342 -9.82 10.06 12.16
CA GLY A 342 -10.70 8.89 12.07
C GLY A 342 -11.58 8.65 13.31
N LYS A 343 -11.45 9.47 14.35
CA LYS A 343 -12.17 9.38 15.64
C LYS A 343 -11.97 8.03 16.36
N PHE A 344 -10.78 7.46 16.25
CA PHE A 344 -10.39 6.26 17.00
C PHE A 344 -9.84 6.62 18.38
N GLU A 345 -10.28 5.91 19.42
CA GLU A 345 -9.87 6.12 20.81
C GLU A 345 -8.36 5.92 21.04
N THR A 346 -7.79 4.91 20.38
CA THR A 346 -6.37 4.55 20.46
C THR A 346 -5.89 3.95 19.14
N VAL A 347 -4.58 4.02 18.90
CA VAL A 347 -3.93 3.36 17.74
C VAL A 347 -4.14 1.85 17.77
N ASP A 348 -4.20 1.24 18.95
CA ASP A 348 -4.50 -0.18 19.13
C ASP A 348 -5.96 -0.51 18.75
N THR A 349 -6.92 0.36 19.06
CA THR A 349 -8.33 0.24 18.64
C THR A 349 -8.45 0.36 17.12
N TYR A 350 -7.78 1.34 16.52
CA TYR A 350 -7.67 1.51 15.06
C TYR A 350 -7.08 0.26 14.40
N TYR A 351 -5.90 -0.19 14.82
CA TYR A 351 -5.26 -1.37 14.24
C TYR A 351 -6.11 -2.64 14.39
N ARG A 352 -6.81 -2.87 15.51
CA ARG A 352 -7.74 -4.01 15.63
C ARG A 352 -8.92 -3.92 14.67
N ARG A 353 -9.61 -2.76 14.60
CA ARG A 353 -10.78 -2.54 13.72
C ARG A 353 -10.42 -2.55 12.23
N CYS A 354 -9.18 -2.21 11.88
CA CYS A 354 -8.75 -2.10 10.48
C CYS A 354 -7.91 -3.30 9.99
N SER A 355 -7.56 -4.26 10.84
CA SER A 355 -6.83 -5.47 10.41
C SER A 355 -7.71 -6.40 9.57
N SER A 356 -7.28 -6.71 8.35
CA SER A 356 -8.03 -7.57 7.42
C SER A 356 -8.05 -9.05 7.82
N SER A 357 -7.12 -9.52 8.65
CA SER A 357 -7.08 -10.90 9.18
C SER A 357 -8.43 -11.33 9.78
N SER A 358 -9.06 -10.47 10.58
CA SER A 358 -10.37 -10.68 11.22
C SER A 358 -11.53 -10.93 10.24
N TYR A 359 -11.39 -10.53 8.97
CA TYR A 359 -12.44 -10.55 7.96
C TYR A 359 -12.30 -11.71 6.96
N VAL A 360 -11.15 -12.41 6.96
CA VAL A 360 -10.79 -13.49 6.01
C VAL A 360 -11.82 -14.63 5.98
N VAL A 361 -12.43 -14.96 7.12
CA VAL A 361 -13.44 -16.04 7.23
C VAL A 361 -14.72 -15.71 6.47
N ASN A 362 -15.08 -14.43 6.33
CA ASN A 362 -16.34 -13.98 5.73
C ASN A 362 -16.25 -13.76 4.20
N VAL A 363 -15.05 -13.79 3.62
CA VAL A 363 -14.85 -13.52 2.18
C VAL A 363 -15.58 -14.59 1.33
N SER A 364 -16.60 -14.15 0.59
CA SER A 364 -17.47 -15.04 -0.20
C SER A 364 -17.12 -15.11 -1.69
N VAL A 365 -16.13 -14.35 -2.15
CA VAL A 365 -15.71 -14.29 -3.57
C VAL A 365 -14.37 -15.02 -3.78
N PRO A 366 -14.08 -15.48 -5.02
CA PRO A 366 -12.76 -15.97 -5.39
C PRO A 366 -11.65 -14.97 -5.06
N LEU A 367 -10.74 -15.33 -4.16
CA LEU A 367 -9.64 -14.47 -3.73
C LEU A 367 -8.32 -15.24 -3.77
N LEU A 368 -7.38 -14.75 -4.59
CA LEU A 368 -5.98 -15.14 -4.52
C LEU A 368 -5.22 -14.18 -3.59
N CYS A 369 -4.43 -14.71 -2.67
CA CYS A 369 -3.57 -13.92 -1.78
C CYS A 369 -2.12 -14.23 -2.11
N ILE A 370 -1.26 -13.23 -2.30
CA ILE A 370 0.17 -13.41 -2.58
C ILE A 370 1.00 -12.73 -1.49
N SER A 371 1.98 -13.42 -0.90
CA SER A 371 2.92 -12.81 0.07
C SER A 371 4.33 -13.41 -0.04
N ALA A 372 5.35 -12.61 0.23
CA ALA A 372 6.73 -13.08 0.38
C ALA A 372 7.02 -13.35 1.86
N LEU A 373 7.76 -14.42 2.15
CA LEU A 373 8.14 -14.79 3.52
C LEU A 373 9.34 -13.99 4.04
N ASP A 374 10.04 -13.28 3.14
CA ASP A 374 11.14 -12.34 3.42
C ASP A 374 10.72 -10.86 3.30
N ASP A 375 9.41 -10.56 3.23
CA ASP A 375 8.91 -9.19 3.14
C ASP A 375 9.36 -8.34 4.36
N PRO A 376 10.14 -7.26 4.16
CA PRO A 376 10.71 -6.47 5.24
C PRO A 376 9.72 -5.50 5.89
N VAL A 377 8.49 -5.41 5.37
CA VAL A 377 7.39 -4.57 5.87
C VAL A 377 6.25 -5.44 6.43
N CYS A 378 5.80 -6.44 5.69
CA CYS A 378 4.63 -7.28 6.02
C CYS A 378 5.05 -8.68 6.48
N THR A 379 5.19 -8.88 7.79
CA THR A 379 5.71 -10.14 8.36
C THR A 379 4.84 -11.38 8.10
N ARG A 380 5.50 -12.50 7.85
CA ARG A 380 4.93 -13.87 7.83
C ARG A 380 4.18 -14.28 9.11
N GLU A 381 4.37 -13.56 10.21
CA GLU A 381 3.65 -13.75 11.48
C GLU A 381 2.23 -13.18 11.48
N ALA A 382 1.94 -12.21 10.61
CA ALA A 382 0.62 -11.60 10.49
C ALA A 382 -0.29 -12.35 9.50
N ILE A 383 0.27 -13.24 8.67
CA ILE A 383 -0.44 -13.99 7.66
C ILE A 383 -1.49 -14.90 8.33
N PRO A 384 -2.79 -14.82 7.96
CA PRO A 384 -3.89 -15.57 8.56
C PRO A 384 -3.94 -16.99 7.96
N TRP A 385 -3.00 -17.83 8.38
CA TRP A 385 -2.74 -19.14 7.79
C TRP A 385 -3.90 -20.13 7.97
N ASP A 386 -4.61 -20.08 9.09
CA ASP A 386 -5.69 -21.03 9.41
C ASP A 386 -7.04 -20.58 8.85
N GLU A 387 -7.30 -19.27 8.83
CA GLU A 387 -8.45 -18.66 8.18
C GLU A 387 -8.41 -18.93 6.67
N CYS A 388 -7.23 -18.84 6.04
CA CYS A 388 -6.99 -19.27 4.65
C CYS A 388 -7.09 -20.79 4.43
N ARG A 389 -6.91 -21.62 5.47
CA ARG A 389 -7.20 -23.08 5.40
C ARG A 389 -8.69 -23.40 5.54
N VAL A 390 -9.44 -22.59 6.29
CA VAL A 390 -10.87 -22.79 6.51
C VAL A 390 -11.69 -22.25 5.32
N ASN A 391 -11.39 -21.05 4.82
CA ASN A 391 -12.20 -20.45 3.76
C ASN A 391 -11.96 -21.12 2.40
N LYS A 392 -12.99 -21.77 1.86
CA LYS A 392 -13.01 -22.45 0.55
C LYS A 392 -12.77 -21.51 -0.65
N ASN A 393 -13.07 -20.21 -0.50
CA ASN A 393 -13.01 -19.20 -1.56
C ASN A 393 -11.64 -18.50 -1.63
N ILE A 394 -10.69 -18.86 -0.76
CA ILE A 394 -9.36 -18.25 -0.68
C ILE A 394 -8.29 -19.27 -1.06
N VAL A 395 -7.30 -18.82 -1.82
CA VAL A 395 -6.01 -19.50 -1.95
C VAL A 395 -4.89 -18.53 -1.63
N LEU A 396 -4.08 -18.87 -0.63
CA LEU A 396 -2.88 -18.14 -0.23
C LEU A 396 -1.65 -18.76 -0.89
N ALA A 397 -1.04 -18.04 -1.81
CA ALA A 397 0.24 -18.36 -2.43
C ALA A 397 1.37 -17.60 -1.72
N THR A 398 2.41 -18.31 -1.32
CA THR A 398 3.58 -17.75 -0.64
C THR A 398 4.88 -18.09 -1.34
N THR A 399 5.81 -17.15 -1.34
CA THR A 399 7.15 -17.30 -1.94
C THR A 399 8.20 -17.14 -0.84
N HIS A 400 9.30 -17.90 -0.92
CA HIS A 400 10.40 -17.75 0.05
C HIS A 400 11.09 -16.38 -0.08
N HIS A 401 11.09 -15.82 -1.28
CA HIS A 401 11.67 -14.52 -1.60
C HIS A 401 10.70 -13.64 -2.39
N GLY A 402 10.86 -12.33 -2.25
CA GLY A 402 10.20 -11.32 -3.09
C GLY A 402 10.28 -9.90 -2.53
N GLY A 403 10.59 -9.74 -1.24
CA GLY A 403 10.50 -8.47 -0.53
C GLY A 403 9.08 -7.88 -0.58
N HIS A 404 8.95 -6.61 -0.19
CA HIS A 404 7.67 -5.91 -0.28
C HIS A 404 7.39 -5.53 -1.74
N LEU A 405 6.35 -6.14 -2.34
CA LEU A 405 5.86 -5.95 -3.73
C LEU A 405 6.87 -6.21 -4.87
N ALA A 406 8.13 -6.50 -4.57
CA ALA A 406 9.26 -6.34 -5.48
C ALA A 406 9.79 -7.64 -6.11
N PHE A 407 8.87 -8.53 -6.51
CA PHE A 407 9.17 -9.91 -6.94
C PHE A 407 9.77 -9.95 -8.37
N PHE A 408 10.90 -9.28 -8.59
CA PHE A 408 11.54 -9.18 -9.91
C PHE A 408 12.21 -10.48 -10.34
N GLU A 409 11.97 -10.88 -11.59
CA GLU A 409 12.54 -12.09 -12.17
C GLU A 409 13.32 -11.83 -13.47
N GLY A 410 14.25 -12.74 -13.78
CA GLY A 410 15.12 -12.66 -14.96
C GLY A 410 16.25 -11.63 -14.81
N ILE A 411 17.36 -11.82 -15.53
CA ILE A 411 18.59 -11.02 -15.35
C ILE A 411 18.41 -9.51 -15.57
N THR A 412 17.35 -9.09 -16.24
CA THR A 412 17.05 -7.68 -16.53
C THR A 412 16.18 -6.99 -15.47
N ALA A 413 15.53 -7.71 -14.55
CA ALA A 413 14.51 -7.14 -13.65
C ALA A 413 13.41 -6.32 -14.38
N ASN A 414 13.06 -6.72 -15.61
CA ASN A 414 12.02 -6.08 -16.42
C ASN A 414 10.63 -6.74 -16.26
N SER A 415 10.51 -7.77 -15.43
CA SER A 415 9.25 -8.45 -15.14
C SER A 415 9.11 -8.73 -13.64
N VAL A 416 7.86 -8.75 -13.18
CA VAL A 416 7.50 -8.97 -11.78
C VAL A 416 6.61 -10.22 -11.72
N TRP A 417 7.06 -11.25 -11.00
CA TRP A 417 6.44 -12.57 -11.01
C TRP A 417 4.96 -12.54 -10.61
N TRP A 418 4.61 -11.79 -9.55
CA TRP A 418 3.23 -11.74 -9.07
C TRP A 418 2.29 -11.08 -10.09
N VAL A 419 2.78 -10.18 -10.96
CA VAL A 419 1.99 -9.57 -12.04
C VAL A 419 1.62 -10.62 -13.10
N ARG A 420 2.47 -11.62 -13.36
CA ARG A 420 2.11 -12.77 -14.20
C ARG A 420 1.13 -13.72 -13.49
N ALA A 421 1.28 -13.90 -12.18
CA ALA A 421 0.37 -14.74 -11.40
C ALA A 421 -1.06 -14.14 -11.32
N VAL A 422 -1.19 -12.81 -11.17
CA VAL A 422 -2.47 -12.09 -11.24
C VAL A 422 -3.13 -12.26 -12.61
N ASP A 423 -2.37 -12.00 -13.67
CA ASP A 423 -2.84 -12.12 -15.06
C ASP A 423 -3.33 -13.54 -15.37
N GLU A 424 -2.56 -14.57 -15.03
CA GLU A 424 -2.96 -15.96 -15.23
C GLU A 424 -4.20 -16.33 -14.39
N PHE A 425 -4.20 -16.02 -13.09
CA PHE A 425 -5.31 -16.36 -12.19
C PHE A 425 -6.62 -15.71 -12.62
N LEU A 426 -6.61 -14.41 -12.92
CA LEU A 426 -7.82 -13.70 -13.33
C LEU A 426 -8.33 -14.22 -14.68
N SER A 427 -7.46 -14.47 -15.66
CA SER A 427 -7.88 -14.99 -16.96
C SER A 427 -8.42 -16.43 -16.90
N VAL A 428 -7.85 -17.28 -16.06
CA VAL A 428 -8.41 -18.63 -15.81
C VAL A 428 -9.74 -18.53 -15.07
N LEU A 429 -9.85 -17.66 -14.05
CA LEU A 429 -11.09 -17.45 -13.30
C LEU A 429 -12.22 -16.94 -14.21
N HIS A 430 -11.95 -15.93 -15.04
CA HIS A 430 -12.87 -15.40 -16.05
C HIS A 430 -13.33 -16.45 -17.06
N SER A 431 -12.44 -17.38 -17.42
CA SER A 431 -12.72 -18.50 -18.33
C SER A 431 -13.42 -19.69 -17.63
N SER A 432 -13.96 -19.50 -16.42
CA SER A 432 -14.48 -20.57 -15.57
C SER A 432 -15.85 -20.25 -14.97
N PRO A 433 -16.64 -21.26 -14.56
CA PRO A 433 -17.91 -21.06 -13.88
C PRO A 433 -17.77 -20.63 -12.40
N TYR A 434 -16.54 -20.34 -11.94
CA TYR A 434 -16.25 -20.04 -10.53
C TYR A 434 -16.18 -18.54 -10.22
N MET A 435 -16.39 -17.65 -11.21
CA MET A 435 -16.62 -16.23 -10.92
C MET A 435 -17.78 -16.06 -9.93
N HIS A 436 -17.63 -15.15 -8.97
CA HIS A 436 -18.74 -14.74 -8.14
C HIS A 436 -19.79 -13.99 -8.97
N VAL A 437 -21.07 -14.22 -8.67
CA VAL A 437 -22.20 -13.52 -9.26
C VAL A 437 -23.07 -13.02 -8.12
N GLN A 438 -23.24 -11.70 -8.03
CA GLN A 438 -24.05 -11.06 -7.00
C GLN A 438 -25.48 -11.59 -7.05
N LYS A 439 -25.97 -12.11 -5.92
CA LYS A 439 -27.36 -12.57 -5.80
C LYS A 439 -28.29 -11.35 -5.79
N LYS A 440 -29.07 -11.15 -6.85
CA LYS A 440 -30.07 -10.07 -6.92
C LYS A 440 -31.05 -10.19 -5.74
N LYS A 441 -31.00 -9.22 -4.82
CA LYS A 441 -31.94 -9.15 -3.68
C LYS A 441 -33.36 -8.88 -4.17
N SER A 442 -34.24 -9.85 -3.99
CA SER A 442 -35.68 -9.70 -4.22
C SER A 442 -36.36 -9.10 -2.99
N GLY A 443 -36.34 -7.77 -2.84
CA GLY A 443 -37.22 -7.07 -1.90
C GLY A 443 -36.58 -5.90 -1.13
N LEU A 444 -37.36 -4.81 -1.09
CA LEU A 444 -37.37 -3.66 -0.18
C LEU A 444 -36.05 -3.07 0.37
N HIS A 445 -35.88 -1.78 0.12
CA HIS A 445 -34.90 -0.93 0.80
C HIS A 445 -35.23 -0.81 2.29
N SER A 446 -34.33 -1.26 3.17
CA SER A 446 -34.18 -0.67 4.50
C SER A 446 -33.21 0.51 4.43
N SER A 447 -33.31 1.45 5.36
CA SER A 447 -32.49 2.66 5.43
C SER A 447 -31.02 2.36 5.79
N LEU A 448 -30.13 3.28 5.43
CA LEU A 448 -28.77 3.30 5.98
C LEU A 448 -28.82 3.55 7.49
N GLU A 449 -28.33 2.59 8.27
CA GLU A 449 -27.66 2.87 9.54
C GLU A 449 -26.16 2.66 9.34
N SER A 450 -25.33 3.41 10.06
CA SER A 450 -23.88 3.47 9.81
C SER A 450 -23.18 2.18 10.24
N SER A 451 -22.44 1.55 9.31
CA SER A 451 -21.75 0.26 9.48
C SER A 451 -20.48 0.33 10.35
N ILE A 452 -20.56 0.96 11.52
CA ILE A 452 -19.43 1.16 12.44
C ILE A 452 -19.36 0.05 13.52
N ASP A 453 -20.45 -0.68 13.76
CA ASP A 453 -20.64 -1.45 15.00
C ASP A 453 -21.04 -2.93 14.80
N GLN A 454 -20.42 -3.61 13.83
CA GLN A 454 -20.57 -5.05 13.60
C GLN A 454 -19.24 -5.82 13.78
N GLY A 455 -18.59 -5.59 14.92
CA GLY A 455 -17.52 -6.45 15.42
C GLY A 455 -18.05 -7.55 16.35
N PRO A 456 -17.36 -8.70 16.50
CA PRO A 456 -17.79 -9.77 17.41
C PRO A 456 -17.59 -9.34 18.88
N TYR A 457 -18.65 -8.83 19.49
CA TYR A 457 -18.64 -8.38 20.89
C TYR A 457 -18.64 -9.56 21.87
N VAL A 458 -17.58 -9.66 22.68
CA VAL A 458 -17.56 -10.51 23.88
C VAL A 458 -18.20 -9.72 25.03
N ASN A 459 -19.41 -10.12 25.42
CA ASN A 459 -20.15 -9.44 26.49
C ASN A 459 -19.67 -9.96 27.87
N VAL A 460 -19.04 -9.10 28.67
CA VAL A 460 -18.51 -9.45 30.00
C VAL A 460 -19.54 -9.07 31.06
N SER A 461 -20.08 -10.06 31.79
CA SER A 461 -20.96 -9.77 32.92
C SER A 461 -20.17 -9.18 34.10
N ALA A 462 -20.86 -8.50 35.01
CA ALA A 462 -20.26 -7.91 36.22
C ALA A 462 -19.55 -8.95 37.13
N ASP A 463 -19.79 -10.24 36.90
CA ASP A 463 -19.27 -11.37 37.67
C ASP A 463 -17.97 -11.96 37.09
N GLY A 464 -17.47 -11.42 35.97
CA GLY A 464 -16.19 -11.79 35.36
C GLY A 464 -16.17 -13.12 34.59
N MET A 465 -17.33 -13.72 34.32
CA MET A 465 -17.45 -14.95 33.52
C MET A 465 -17.56 -14.64 32.02
N VAL A 466 -16.91 -15.47 31.19
CA VAL A 466 -16.91 -15.37 29.73
C VAL A 466 -17.57 -16.59 29.12
N ALA A 467 -18.53 -16.38 28.21
CA ALA A 467 -19.20 -17.43 27.44
C ALA A 467 -19.34 -17.01 25.97
N ALA A 468 -19.27 -17.99 25.06
CA ALA A 468 -19.51 -17.78 23.64
C ALA A 468 -21.01 -17.96 23.32
N VAL A 469 -21.58 -17.08 22.50
CA VAL A 469 -22.98 -17.17 22.06
C VAL A 469 -23.07 -18.09 20.84
N GLY A 470 -23.86 -19.15 20.94
CA GLY A 470 -24.28 -19.96 19.80
C GLY A 470 -25.61 -19.46 19.24
N ASN A 471 -25.76 -19.44 17.92
CA ASN A 471 -27.03 -19.11 17.26
C ASN A 471 -28.01 -20.30 17.36
N GLU A 472 -29.04 -20.19 18.19
CA GLU A 472 -30.23 -21.05 18.10
C GLU A 472 -31.30 -20.41 17.20
N GLN A 473 -31.96 -21.23 16.39
CA GLN A 473 -32.98 -20.80 15.44
C GLN A 473 -34.37 -20.91 16.08
N THR A 474 -35.00 -19.78 16.43
CA THR A 474 -36.38 -19.78 16.93
C THR A 474 -37.35 -20.17 15.82
N ARG A 475 -38.13 -21.24 16.07
CA ARG A 475 -39.01 -21.89 15.10
C ARG A 475 -40.46 -21.43 15.30
N ASN A 476 -41.20 -21.19 14.22
CA ASN A 476 -42.62 -20.82 14.30
C ASN A 476 -43.48 -21.90 14.97
N SER A 477 -44.44 -21.47 15.79
CA SER A 477 -45.58 -22.27 16.27
C SER A 477 -46.85 -21.41 16.35
N MET A 478 -47.97 -21.93 15.84
CA MET A 478 -49.26 -21.24 15.74
C MET A 478 -50.07 -21.32 17.04
N VAL A 479 -50.90 -20.30 17.31
CA VAL A 479 -52.23 -20.42 17.95
C VAL A 479 -53.14 -19.37 17.29
N GLU A 480 -54.42 -19.70 17.10
CA GLU A 480 -55.47 -18.82 16.57
C GLU A 480 -56.29 -18.18 17.71
N ASP A 481 -56.85 -16.99 17.51
CA ASP A 481 -58.31 -16.78 17.64
C ASP A 481 -58.76 -15.36 17.22
N LEU A 482 -60.07 -15.16 16.99
CA LEU A 482 -60.68 -13.90 16.53
C LEU A 482 -61.52 -13.22 17.65
N PRO A 483 -62.54 -12.36 17.39
CA PRO A 483 -62.41 -10.94 17.76
C PRO A 483 -63.55 -10.41 18.66
N GLU A 484 -63.49 -9.15 19.12
CA GLU A 484 -64.68 -8.25 19.07
C GLU A 484 -64.49 -6.77 19.50
N SER A 485 -65.51 -5.98 19.12
CA SER A 485 -66.04 -4.77 19.78
C SER A 485 -65.51 -3.38 19.37
N GLN A 486 -66.43 -2.40 19.45
CA GLN A 486 -66.33 -1.03 18.91
C GLN A 486 -66.45 0.02 20.02
N LYS A 487 -65.89 1.22 19.78
CA LYS A 487 -66.54 2.55 19.91
C LYS A 487 -65.54 3.64 19.47
N THR A 488 -65.78 4.44 18.43
CA THR A 488 -66.77 5.54 18.29
C THR A 488 -66.42 6.77 19.13
N TYR A 489 -66.06 7.88 18.47
CA TYR A 489 -66.72 9.19 18.60
C TYR A 489 -66.24 10.17 17.51
N ASN A 490 -67.16 10.95 16.92
CA ASN A 490 -66.91 12.01 15.93
C ASN A 490 -66.76 13.39 16.61
N VAL A 491 -66.15 14.35 15.90
CA VAL A 491 -66.75 15.68 15.64
C VAL A 491 -66.39 16.07 14.19
N ASP A 492 -67.29 16.77 13.50
CA ASP A 492 -67.28 17.01 12.05
C ASP A 492 -67.07 18.51 11.66
N ASN A 493 -67.18 18.82 10.35
CA ASN A 493 -67.49 20.13 9.73
C ASN A 493 -66.38 21.23 9.63
N GLU A 494 -66.28 22.07 8.57
CA GLU A 494 -66.97 22.13 7.25
C GLU A 494 -66.23 22.97 6.17
N MET A 495 -66.92 23.19 5.01
CA MET A 495 -66.58 23.85 3.73
C MET A 495 -66.06 25.33 3.83
N VAL A 496 -65.27 25.95 2.91
CA VAL A 496 -65.27 26.04 1.41
C VAL A 496 -66.44 26.93 0.88
N PRO A 497 -66.36 27.81 -0.17
CA PRO A 497 -65.39 28.03 -1.28
C PRO A 497 -65.03 29.52 -1.67
N ASN A 498 -64.45 29.71 -2.89
CA ASN A 498 -64.53 30.86 -3.86
C ASN A 498 -63.60 32.11 -3.73
N THR A 499 -63.31 32.94 -4.78
CA THR A 499 -63.01 32.82 -6.26
C THR A 499 -62.43 34.19 -6.76
N GLU A 500 -61.92 34.27 -8.01
CA GLU A 500 -61.73 35.48 -8.89
C GLU A 500 -60.37 36.24 -8.81
N GLN A 501 -59.58 36.27 -9.91
CA GLN A 501 -59.42 37.32 -10.97
C GLN A 501 -58.36 38.41 -10.63
N GLY A 502 -57.49 38.91 -11.54
CA GLY A 502 -57.22 38.56 -12.95
C GLY A 502 -56.10 39.41 -13.60
N GLU A 503 -55.65 38.99 -14.79
CA GLU A 503 -55.15 39.75 -15.97
C GLU A 503 -54.03 40.84 -15.93
N GLN A 504 -52.99 40.62 -16.79
CA GLN A 504 -52.46 41.54 -17.85
C GLN A 504 -51.56 42.77 -17.45
N LEU A 505 -50.68 43.38 -18.29
CA LEU A 505 -50.20 43.22 -19.70
C LEU A 505 -48.81 43.96 -19.90
N MET A 506 -48.01 43.58 -20.93
CA MET A 506 -47.07 44.42 -21.73
C MET A 506 -45.84 45.13 -21.04
N GLU A 507 -44.78 45.62 -21.72
CA GLU A 507 -44.37 45.59 -23.16
C GLU A 507 -42.83 45.52 -23.36
N ALA A 508 -42.36 45.48 -24.62
CA ALA A 508 -40.99 45.28 -25.08
C ALA A 508 -40.24 46.59 -25.49
N ASN A 509 -38.93 46.50 -25.78
CA ASN A 509 -38.34 46.85 -27.10
C ASN A 509 -36.81 46.60 -27.20
N SER A 510 -36.21 46.99 -28.33
CA SER A 510 -35.07 46.35 -29.01
C SER A 510 -33.85 47.26 -29.30
N ASP A 511 -32.93 46.75 -30.14
CA ASP A 511 -31.94 47.48 -30.98
C ASP A 511 -30.60 47.96 -30.32
N ALA A 512 -29.45 47.98 -31.02
CA ALA A 512 -29.03 47.38 -32.31
C ALA A 512 -27.49 47.30 -32.44
N LEU A 513 -26.99 46.63 -33.51
CA LEU A 513 -25.58 46.56 -33.94
C LEU A 513 -25.17 47.81 -34.77
N PRO A 514 -23.87 48.11 -35.03
CA PRO A 514 -23.17 47.45 -36.16
C PRO A 514 -21.62 47.29 -36.05
N ASN A 515 -21.03 46.68 -37.09
CA ASN A 515 -19.62 46.28 -37.24
C ASN A 515 -18.64 47.39 -37.66
N ILE A 516 -17.33 47.16 -37.46
CA ILE A 516 -16.23 47.62 -38.33
C ILE A 516 -15.26 46.42 -38.60
N VAL A 517 -14.57 46.43 -39.75
CA VAL A 517 -13.78 45.32 -40.33
C VAL A 517 -12.44 45.83 -40.87
N GLN A 518 -11.33 45.07 -40.75
CA GLN A 518 -10.29 44.95 -41.80
C GLN A 518 -9.19 43.89 -41.56
N THR A 519 -8.40 43.60 -42.60
CA THR A 519 -7.37 42.55 -42.75
C THR A 519 -6.01 43.20 -43.17
N CYS A 520 -4.88 42.52 -43.40
CA CYS A 520 -4.52 41.10 -43.54
C CYS A 520 -3.12 40.84 -42.91
N GLU A 521 -2.15 40.00 -43.32
CA GLU A 521 -1.89 39.10 -44.47
C GLU A 521 -0.88 37.98 -44.04
N GLN A 522 -0.33 37.20 -44.99
CA GLN A 522 0.93 36.43 -44.85
C GLN A 522 2.03 37.00 -45.79
N PRO A 523 3.29 36.54 -45.68
CA PRO A 523 3.72 35.56 -46.68
C PRO A 523 4.62 34.42 -46.15
N THR A 524 4.85 33.42 -47.00
CA THR A 524 5.59 32.17 -46.75
C THR A 524 7.09 32.27 -47.03
N ASN A 525 7.91 31.39 -46.42
CA ASN A 525 9.06 30.73 -47.07
C ASN A 525 9.75 29.66 -46.19
N ILE A 526 10.13 28.54 -46.82
CA ILE A 526 10.90 27.37 -46.33
C ILE A 526 11.61 26.80 -47.60
N PRO A 527 12.83 26.19 -47.56
CA PRO A 527 13.64 25.75 -46.42
C PRO A 527 15.08 26.29 -46.35
N ASP A 528 15.77 25.99 -45.24
CA ASP A 528 17.21 25.67 -45.25
C ASP A 528 17.48 24.56 -44.23
N VAL A 529 18.09 23.44 -44.64
CA VAL A 529 18.14 22.19 -43.84
C VAL A 529 19.48 22.05 -43.14
N LYS A 530 19.52 22.35 -41.84
CA LYS A 530 20.68 22.05 -40.97
C LYS A 530 20.38 20.87 -40.06
N PHE A 531 21.11 19.78 -40.26
CA PHE A 531 21.05 18.59 -39.42
C PHE A 531 21.33 18.94 -37.94
N PRO A 532 20.47 18.54 -36.98
CA PRO A 532 20.78 18.67 -35.56
C PRO A 532 22.06 17.92 -35.21
N ASN A 533 22.98 18.57 -34.51
CA ASN A 533 24.31 18.02 -34.25
C ASN A 533 24.26 16.97 -33.11
N VAL A 534 23.84 15.74 -33.45
CA VAL A 534 23.59 14.61 -32.52
C VAL A 534 24.73 14.40 -31.54
N ILE A 535 25.99 14.57 -31.99
CA ILE A 535 27.20 14.41 -31.17
C ILE A 535 27.19 15.39 -29.98
N ALA A 536 26.69 16.61 -30.13
CA ALA A 536 26.60 17.58 -29.03
C ALA A 536 25.55 17.18 -28.00
N SER A 537 24.41 16.64 -28.43
CA SER A 537 23.35 16.12 -27.55
C SER A 537 23.82 14.88 -26.78
N VAL A 538 24.44 13.92 -27.47
CA VAL A 538 25.03 12.72 -26.84
C VAL A 538 26.14 13.10 -25.86
N ARG A 539 26.99 14.07 -26.19
CA ARG A 539 28.05 14.55 -25.28
C ARG A 539 27.50 15.25 -24.04
N ARG A 540 26.39 15.99 -24.15
CA ARG A 540 25.66 16.52 -22.98
C ARG A 540 25.09 15.38 -22.13
N TYR A 541 24.45 14.39 -22.74
CA TYR A 541 23.84 13.26 -22.03
C TYR A 541 24.89 12.40 -21.30
N LEU A 542 26.03 12.13 -21.95
CA LEU A 542 27.17 11.44 -21.33
C LEU A 542 27.79 12.24 -20.18
N ASN A 543 27.94 13.57 -20.33
CA ASN A 543 28.42 14.43 -19.23
C ASN A 543 27.42 14.48 -18.06
N GLN A 544 26.10 14.48 -18.33
CA GLN A 544 25.07 14.42 -17.28
C GLN A 544 25.09 13.06 -16.56
N LEU A 545 25.21 11.94 -17.30
CA LEU A 545 25.41 10.61 -16.72
C LEU A 545 26.69 10.54 -15.87
N GLN A 546 27.79 11.16 -16.31
CA GLN A 546 29.04 11.22 -15.56
C GLN A 546 28.91 12.05 -14.27
N GLN A 547 28.15 13.15 -14.28
CA GLN A 547 27.83 13.92 -13.07
C GLN A 547 26.88 13.17 -12.12
N GLN A 548 25.85 12.49 -12.65
CA GLN A 548 24.94 11.68 -11.85
C GLN A 548 25.63 10.46 -11.22
N ASN A 549 26.53 9.77 -11.93
CA ASN A 549 27.30 8.68 -11.35
C ASN A 549 28.29 9.17 -10.29
N MET A 550 28.90 10.34 -10.44
CA MET A 550 29.71 10.93 -9.37
C MET A 550 28.87 11.21 -8.12
N LEU A 551 27.67 11.78 -8.26
CA LEU A 551 26.74 11.95 -7.14
C LEU A 551 26.30 10.60 -6.53
N SER A 552 26.08 9.57 -7.34
CA SER A 552 25.75 8.22 -6.86
C SER A 552 26.91 7.59 -6.09
N ILE A 553 28.15 7.73 -6.56
CA ILE A 553 29.36 7.23 -5.88
C ILE A 553 29.61 8.01 -4.58
N TRP A 554 29.43 9.34 -4.57
CA TRP A 554 29.53 10.13 -3.34
C TRP A 554 28.38 9.87 -2.37
N LEU A 555 27.18 9.52 -2.84
CA LEU A 555 26.07 9.09 -2.00
C LEU A 555 26.32 7.69 -1.41
N LEU A 556 26.84 6.75 -2.19
CA LEU A 556 27.27 5.43 -1.70
C LEU A 556 28.44 5.54 -0.71
N ALA A 557 29.40 6.44 -0.96
CA ALA A 557 30.47 6.75 -0.01
C ALA A 557 29.93 7.43 1.26
N TYR A 558 28.96 8.35 1.13
CA TYR A 558 28.28 8.96 2.28
C TYR A 558 27.50 7.93 3.10
N ILE A 559 26.75 7.03 2.45
CA ILE A 559 26.06 5.92 3.11
C ILE A 559 27.07 4.98 3.78
N ALA A 560 28.18 4.63 3.13
CA ALA A 560 29.24 3.81 3.73
C ALA A 560 29.89 4.51 4.95
N ILE A 561 30.17 5.81 4.85
CA ILE A 561 30.69 6.61 5.97
C ILE A 561 29.67 6.68 7.11
N VAL A 562 28.40 7.00 6.84
CA VAL A 562 27.35 7.13 7.86
C VAL A 562 26.95 5.78 8.48
N THR A 563 27.05 4.67 7.76
CA THR A 563 26.79 3.32 8.30
C THR A 563 28.00 2.74 9.05
N THR A 564 29.23 3.17 8.72
CA THR A 564 30.43 2.84 9.53
C THR A 564 30.65 3.83 10.68
N TRP A 565 30.06 5.03 10.66
CA TRP A 565 30.21 6.04 11.72
C TRP A 565 29.76 5.57 13.11
N PRO A 566 28.73 4.71 13.30
CA PRO A 566 28.44 4.09 14.60
C PRO A 566 29.56 3.15 15.10
N LEU A 567 30.26 2.45 14.20
CA LEU A 567 31.34 1.53 14.53
C LEU A 567 32.65 2.28 14.80
N VAL A 568 33.02 3.21 13.92
CA VAL A 568 34.20 4.06 14.07
C VAL A 568 34.00 5.06 15.21
N GLY A 569 32.79 5.61 15.37
CA GLY A 569 32.43 6.56 16.42
C GLY A 569 32.31 5.94 17.81
N SER A 570 31.96 4.65 17.94
CA SER A 570 32.06 3.93 19.22
C SER A 570 33.50 3.59 19.58
N ALA A 571 34.34 3.21 18.60
CA ALA A 571 35.78 3.05 18.81
C ALA A 571 36.46 4.39 19.21
N LEU A 572 36.15 5.49 18.51
CA LEU A 572 36.62 6.83 18.86
C LEU A 572 36.04 7.31 20.20
N GLY A 573 34.79 6.98 20.52
CA GLY A 573 34.16 7.29 21.81
C GLY A 573 34.84 6.62 23.01
N ILE A 574 35.51 5.47 22.80
CA ILE A 574 36.36 4.83 23.80
C ILE A 574 37.70 5.56 23.92
N ILE A 575 38.29 6.00 22.80
CA ILE A 575 39.56 6.77 22.78
C ILE A 575 39.37 8.15 23.44
N PHE A 576 38.29 8.87 23.13
CA PHE A 576 38.01 10.21 23.66
C PHE A 576 37.36 10.22 25.05
N ARG A 577 36.92 9.08 25.61
CA ARG A 577 36.48 9.00 27.02
C ARG A 577 37.62 9.04 28.04
N LYS A 578 38.88 8.92 27.62
CA LYS A 578 40.05 9.23 28.46
C LYS A 578 40.40 10.72 28.42
N LYS A 579 39.49 11.57 28.93
CA LYS A 579 39.83 12.89 29.50
C LYS A 579 38.67 13.47 30.32
N HIS A 580 39.00 13.83 31.56
CA HIS A 580 38.37 14.91 32.30
C HIS A 580 39.24 16.17 32.13
#